data_AF-A0A3C0AX81-F1
#
_entry.id   AF-A0A3C0AX81-F1
#
_cell.length_a   1.000
_cell.length_b   1.000
_cell.length_c   1.000
_cell.angle_alpha   90.00
_cell.angle_beta   90.00
_cell.angle_gamma   90.00
#
_symmetry.space_group_name_H-M   'P 1'
#
loop_
_entity.id
_entity.type
_entity.pdbx_description
1 polymer ?
#
loop_
_entity_poly.entity_id
_entity_poly.type
_entity_poly.pdbx_seq_one_letter_code
_entity_poly.pdbx_strand_id
1 'polypeptide(L)' 'DAADGYTIYFGKSSDKLYGNIMVYGKSDYFFTGMDREDTYYFQIEAFNSNGIGPRTEIKKTE' A
#
# COMPACT_ATOMS: atom_id res chain seq x y z
N ASP A 1 -13.17 -1.14 -13.85
CA ASP A 1 -11.97 -1.72 -13.23
C ASP A 1 -11.02 -2.22 -14.28
N ALA A 2 -9.77 -1.78 -14.21
CA ALA A 2 -8.70 -2.16 -15.14
C ALA A 2 -7.44 -2.66 -14.41
N ALA A 3 -7.51 -2.84 -13.09
CA ALA A 3 -6.39 -3.33 -12.29
C ALA A 3 -6.59 -4.83 -11.99
N ASP A 4 -5.53 -5.61 -12.13
CA ASP A 4 -5.50 -7.02 -11.71
C ASP A 4 -5.18 -7.13 -10.21
N GLY A 5 -4.54 -6.10 -9.65
CA GLY A 5 -4.25 -6.00 -8.23
C GLY A 5 -3.63 -4.66 -7.82
N TYR A 6 -3.23 -4.62 -6.55
CA TYR A 6 -2.63 -3.45 -5.91
C TYR A 6 -1.41 -3.85 -5.09
N THR A 7 -0.37 -3.02 -5.12
CA THR A 7 0.76 -3.08 -4.20
C THR A 7 0.57 -2.00 -3.14
N ILE A 8 0.55 -2.40 -1.87
CA ILE A 8 0.48 -1.52 -0.70
C ILE A 8 1.88 -1.41 -0.13
N TYR A 9 2.49 -0.23 -0.19
CA TYR A 9 3.75 0.10 0.46
C TYR A 9 3.49 0.66 1.85
N PHE A 10 4.31 0.29 2.84
CA PHE A 10 4.18 0.79 4.20
C PHE A 10 5.52 0.95 4.93
N GLY A 11 5.54 1.84 5.92
CA GLY A 11 6.71 2.07 6.78
C GLY A 11 6.44 3.06 7.90
N LYS A 12 7.42 3.23 8.81
CA LYS A 12 7.32 4.16 9.96
C LYS A 12 7.68 5.61 9.63
N SER A 13 8.06 5.89 8.39
CA SER A 13 8.33 7.25 7.89
C SER A 13 7.85 7.39 6.45
N SER A 14 7.39 8.58 6.06
CA SER A 14 6.83 8.85 4.73
C SER A 14 7.82 8.63 3.59
N ASP A 15 9.12 8.80 3.85
CA ASP A 15 10.21 8.60 2.89
C ASP A 15 10.76 7.16 2.89
N LYS A 16 10.29 6.28 3.80
CA LYS A 16 10.86 4.95 4.05
C LYS A 16 9.78 3.86 4.06
N LEU A 17 9.09 3.71 2.95
CA LEU A 17 8.06 2.67 2.75
C LEU A 17 8.71 1.36 2.25
N TYR A 18 9.49 0.71 3.11
CA TYR A 18 10.25 -0.50 2.76
C TYR A 18 9.40 -1.78 2.80
N GLY A 19 8.31 -1.78 3.55
CA GLY A 19 7.34 -2.88 3.53
C GLY A 19 6.46 -2.80 2.30
N ASN A 20 6.13 -3.94 1.70
CA ASN A 20 5.11 -4.02 0.68
C ASN A 20 4.26 -5.30 0.78
N ILE A 21 3.00 -5.20 0.36
CA ILE A 21 2.04 -6.31 0.26
C ILE A 21 1.37 -6.22 -1.11
N MET A 22 1.31 -7.32 -1.83
CA MET A 22 0.55 -7.42 -3.08
C MET A 22 -0.81 -8.07 -2.84
N VAL A 23 -1.86 -7.44 -3.38
CA VAL A 23 -3.25 -7.87 -3.24
C VAL A 23 -3.82 -8.09 -4.65
N TYR A 24 -4.22 -9.32 -4.95
CA TYR A 24 -4.76 -9.70 -6.26
C TYR A 24 -6.28 -9.88 -6.18
N GLY A 25 -7.00 -9.39 -7.20
CA GLY A 25 -8.44 -9.61 -7.35
C GLY A 25 -9.33 -9.08 -6.22
N LYS A 26 -8.77 -8.23 -5.35
CA LYS A 26 -9.47 -7.56 -4.24
C LYS A 26 -9.03 -6.10 -4.17
N SER A 27 -9.93 -5.25 -3.69
CA SER A 27 -9.69 -3.83 -3.48
C SER A 27 -9.41 -3.47 -2.02
N ASP A 28 -9.42 -4.45 -1.12
CA ASP A 28 -9.25 -4.29 0.31
C ASP A 28 -8.21 -5.27 0.89
N TYR A 29 -7.54 -4.81 1.95
CA TYR A 29 -6.62 -5.63 2.73
C TYR A 29 -6.61 -5.19 4.20
N PHE A 30 -6.74 -6.15 5.10
CA PHE A 30 -6.70 -5.90 6.53
C PHE A 30 -5.27 -6.05 7.07
N PHE A 31 -4.63 -4.93 7.40
CA PHE A 31 -3.25 -4.90 7.86
C PHE A 31 -3.18 -5.06 9.39
N THR A 32 -2.61 -6.18 9.86
CA THR A 32 -2.51 -6.53 11.29
C THR A 32 -1.13 -6.31 11.90
N GLY A 33 -0.21 -5.70 11.15
CA GLY A 33 1.19 -5.51 11.57
C GLY A 33 1.50 -4.15 12.20
N MET A 34 0.48 -3.39 12.62
CA MET A 34 0.68 -2.11 13.31
C MET A 34 0.76 -2.31 14.82
N ASP A 35 1.79 -1.71 15.40
CA ASP A 35 1.85 -1.43 16.84
C ASP A 35 1.04 -0.16 17.14
N ARG A 36 0.27 -0.18 18.23
CA ARG A 36 -0.67 0.90 18.60
C ARG A 36 0.00 2.24 18.93
N GLU A 37 1.30 2.24 19.21
CA GLU A 37 2.05 3.44 19.59
C GLU A 37 2.84 4.04 18.42
N ASP A 38 2.86 3.36 17.28
CA ASP A 38 3.68 3.74 16.14
C ASP A 38 2.86 4.41 15.04
N THR A 39 3.42 5.49 14.49
CA THR A 39 2.91 6.06 13.24
C THR A 39 3.29 5.18 12.06
N TYR A 40 2.31 4.86 11.23
CA TYR A 40 2.51 4.18 9.95
C TYR A 40 2.11 5.07 8.77
N TYR A 41 2.85 4.92 7.69
CA TYR A 41 2.60 5.56 6.41
C TYR A 41 2.30 4.50 5.37
N PHE A 42 1.35 4.80 4.49
CA PHE A 42 0.90 3.90 3.43
C PHE A 42 0.87 4.61 2.08
N GLN A 43 1.22 3.89 1.02
CA GLN A 43 1.09 4.33 -0.36
C GLN A 43 0.66 3.13 -1.22
N ILE A 44 -0.25 3.34 -2.17
CA ILE A 44 -0.81 2.25 -2.98
C ILE A 44 -0.47 2.49 -4.45
N GLU A 45 -0.23 1.40 -5.19
CA GLU A 45 0.02 1.39 -6.63
C GLU A 45 -0.81 0.28 -7.28
N ALA A 46 -1.63 0.62 -8.27
CA ALA A 46 -2.40 -0.38 -9.03
C ALA A 46 -1.52 -1.03 -10.10
N PHE A 47 -1.76 -2.29 -10.43
CA PHE A 47 -1.07 -2.96 -11.53
C PHE A 47 -2.02 -3.85 -12.35
N ASN A 48 -1.65 -4.10 -13.60
CA ASN A 48 -2.28 -5.09 -14.49
C ASN A 48 -1.26 -5.67 -15.47
N SER A 49 -1.72 -6.49 -16.43
CA SER A 49 -0.90 -7.03 -17.52
C SER A 49 -0.12 -6.00 -18.35
N ASN A 50 -0.55 -4.73 -18.33
CA ASN A 50 0.10 -3.63 -19.06
C ASN A 50 1.13 -2.87 -18.21
N GLY A 51 1.27 -3.20 -16.92
CA GLY A 51 2.26 -2.63 -16.01
C GLY A 51 1.66 -2.01 -14.75
N ILE A 52 2.40 -1.07 -14.16
CA ILE A 52 2.04 -0.37 -12.93
C ILE A 52 1.48 1.04 -13.22
N GLY A 53 0.48 1.44 -12.44
CA GLY A 53 -0.12 2.76 -12.47
C GLY A 53 0.60 3.78 -11.59
N PRO A 54 0.11 5.03 -11.54
CA PRO A 54 0.64 6.03 -10.62
C PRO A 54 0.40 5.64 -9.17
N ARG A 55 1.35 6.00 -8.30
CA ARG A 55 1.21 5.84 -6.86
C ARG A 55 0.22 6.86 -6.30
N THR A 56 -0.51 6.46 -5.28
CA THR A 56 -1.36 7.38 -4.51
C THR A 56 -0.53 8.35 -3.70
N GLU A 57 -1.20 9.39 -3.18
CA GLU A 57 -0.65 10.16 -2.07
C GLU A 57 -0.35 9.25 -0.87
N ILE A 58 0.65 9.65 -0.09
CA ILE A 58 0.99 8.97 1.15
C ILE A 58 -0.08 9.29 2.19
N LYS A 59 -0.61 8.25 2.85
CA LYS A 59 -1.54 8.36 3.97
C LYS A 59 -0.84 8.00 5.28
N LYS A 60 -0.99 8.85 6.30
CA LYS A 60 -0.50 8.64 7.66
C LYS A 60 -1.61 8.04 8.53
N THR A 61 -1.26 7.09 9.39
CA THR A 61 -2.13 6.46 10.40
C THR A 61 -1.40 6.41 11.74
N GLU A 62 -2.12 6.61 12.84
CA GLU A 62 -1.66 6.57 14.23
C GLU A 62 -2.55 5.63 15.06
#